data_AF-A0A242AMY1-F1
#
_entry.id   AF-A0A242AMY1-F1
#
_cell.length_a   1.000
_cell.length_b   1.000
_cell.length_c   1.000
_cell.angle_alpha   90.00
_cell.angle_beta   90.00
_cell.angle_gamma   90.00
#
_symmetry.space_group_name_H-M   'P 1'
#
loop_
_entity.id
_entity.type
_entity.pdbx_description
1 polymer ?
#
loop_
_entity_poly.entity_id
_entity_poly.type
_entity_poly.pdbx_seq_one_letter_code
_entity_poly.pdbx_strand_id
1 'polypeptide(L)'
;MKNQFHVFNVGEMPNLDGTDNELLVVLDTNVLLQALRYSPESRKKLYESIKSVKSRLFIPYIVGLEYNFNKRSVIYNLENAEKDFNKRYKKILSDTIQKFNTDFNTLGKMVTSNDENEVREKIKKRFSETINATFNSFLDEDIKEELDLISIDTKSIKKFEKLYEGRVADKLSQEWIDDIEKEGEERYANNVPPGYMDSDKSDIFNFHDLKYQKNMGI
;
A
#
# COMPACT_ATOMS: atom_id res chain seq x y z
N MET A 1 5.17 0.91 35.56
CA MET A 1 5.19 -0.06 34.44
C MET A 1 3.86 -0.13 33.68
N LYS A 2 2.76 -0.66 34.24
CA LYS A 2 1.44 -0.69 33.53
C LYS A 2 0.94 0.67 33.06
N ASN A 3 1.17 1.72 33.86
CA ASN A 3 0.75 3.08 33.52
C ASN A 3 1.70 3.84 32.57
N GLN A 4 2.80 3.22 32.14
CA GLN A 4 3.78 3.86 31.23
C GLN A 4 3.96 3.08 29.92
N PHE A 5 3.56 1.79 29.91
CA PHE A 5 3.78 0.87 28.80
C PHE A 5 2.48 0.14 28.44
N HIS A 6 1.37 0.87 28.30
CA HIS A 6 0.04 0.30 28.02
C HIS A 6 0.03 -0.54 26.74
N VAL A 7 0.81 -0.13 25.73
CA VAL A 7 0.96 -0.81 24.42
C VAL A 7 1.43 -2.27 24.56
N PHE A 8 2.18 -2.59 25.62
CA PHE A 8 2.66 -3.94 25.89
C PHE A 8 1.74 -4.75 26.81
N ASN A 9 0.67 -4.15 27.32
CA ASN A 9 -0.29 -4.80 28.19
C ASN A 9 -1.58 -5.06 27.41
N VAL A 10 -1.79 -6.31 27.00
CA VAL A 10 -3.07 -6.75 26.42
C VAL A 10 -4.11 -6.74 27.54
N GLY A 11 -4.93 -5.68 27.57
CA GLY A 11 -5.95 -5.39 28.57
C GLY A 11 -6.77 -4.16 28.18
N GLU A 12 -7.75 -3.77 28.99
CA GLU A 12 -8.62 -2.61 28.73
C GLU A 12 -7.81 -1.39 28.34
N MET A 13 -8.16 -0.78 27.20
CA MET A 13 -7.60 0.52 26.82
C MET A 13 -7.83 1.48 27.99
N PRO A 14 -6.84 2.31 28.35
CA PRO A 14 -7.04 3.31 29.39
C PRO A 14 -8.30 4.10 29.08
N ASN A 15 -9.20 4.21 30.05
CA ASN A 15 -10.37 5.06 29.91
C ASN A 15 -9.86 6.51 29.81
N LEU A 16 -9.95 7.08 28.60
CA LEU A 16 -9.49 8.44 28.30
C LEU A 16 -10.54 9.49 28.68
N ASP A 17 -11.74 9.08 29.12
CA ASP A 17 -12.80 9.98 29.55
C ASP A 17 -12.32 10.79 30.77
N GLY A 18 -12.06 12.09 30.55
CA GLY A 18 -11.51 13.02 31.54
C GLY A 18 -10.15 13.64 31.17
N THR A 19 -9.48 13.15 30.12
CA THR A 19 -8.24 13.72 29.55
C THR A 19 -8.47 14.49 28.24
N ASP A 20 -9.73 14.75 27.90
CA ASP A 20 -10.14 15.21 26.57
C ASP A 20 -9.56 16.57 26.13
N ASN A 21 -8.98 17.36 27.04
CA ASN A 21 -8.28 18.60 26.69
C ASN A 21 -6.74 18.46 26.57
N GLU A 22 -6.15 17.30 26.92
CA GLU A 22 -4.69 17.09 26.93
C GLU A 22 -4.21 16.01 25.95
N LEU A 23 -5.12 15.18 25.40
CA LEU A 23 -4.74 14.12 24.46
C LEU A 23 -4.51 14.68 23.05
N LEU A 24 -3.29 14.51 22.52
CA LEU A 24 -2.94 14.82 21.13
C LEU A 24 -3.02 13.56 20.26
N VAL A 25 -3.76 13.62 19.15
CA VAL A 25 -3.79 12.54 18.16
C VAL A 25 -2.89 12.90 17.00
N VAL A 26 -1.74 12.23 16.91
CA VAL A 26 -0.76 12.40 15.85
C VAL A 26 -0.97 11.34 14.77
N LEU A 27 -1.25 11.75 13.54
CA LEU A 27 -1.37 10.80 12.42
C LEU A 27 -0.02 10.53 11.77
N ASP A 28 0.20 9.27 11.40
CA ASP A 28 1.32 8.82 10.57
C ASP A 28 0.95 8.85 9.08
N THR A 29 1.96 8.98 8.21
CA THR A 29 1.85 8.92 6.74
C THR A 29 1.10 7.67 6.29
N ASN A 30 1.38 6.53 6.90
CA ASN A 30 0.76 5.27 6.51
C ASN A 30 -0.75 5.27 6.74
N VAL A 31 -1.22 5.90 7.82
CA VAL A 31 -2.67 6.01 8.11
C VAL A 31 -3.35 6.85 7.02
N LEU A 32 -2.72 7.96 6.63
CA LEU A 32 -3.23 8.84 5.57
C LEU A 32 -3.27 8.14 4.21
N LEU A 33 -2.21 7.39 3.87
CA LEU A 33 -2.14 6.65 2.60
C LEU A 33 -3.07 5.44 2.56
N GLN A 34 -3.23 4.72 3.68
CA GLN A 34 -4.17 3.58 3.77
C GLN A 34 -5.62 4.03 3.60
N ALA A 35 -5.98 5.22 4.09
CA ALA A 35 -7.30 5.79 3.88
C ALA A 35 -7.68 5.88 2.38
N LEU A 36 -6.70 6.08 1.50
CA LEU A 36 -6.91 6.10 0.05
C LEU A 36 -7.19 4.71 -0.54
N ARG A 37 -6.66 3.65 0.09
CA ARG A 37 -6.73 2.25 -0.39
C ARG A 37 -7.93 1.48 0.18
N TYR A 38 -8.52 1.96 1.27
CA TYR A 38 -9.66 1.30 1.89
C TYR A 38 -10.89 1.31 1.00
N SER A 39 -11.68 0.23 1.14
CA SER A 39 -13.02 0.14 0.55
C SER A 39 -13.88 1.32 0.99
N PRO A 40 -14.94 1.67 0.22
CA PRO A 40 -15.80 2.79 0.54
C PRO A 40 -16.36 2.75 1.97
N GLU A 41 -16.74 1.56 2.45
CA GLU A 41 -17.26 1.37 3.81
C GLU A 41 -16.17 1.60 4.88
N SER A 42 -15.00 0.98 4.72
CA SER A 42 -13.89 1.10 5.66
C SER A 42 -13.35 2.53 5.71
N ARG A 43 -13.27 3.20 4.56
CA ARG A 43 -12.90 4.62 4.44
C ARG A 43 -13.89 5.51 5.17
N LYS A 44 -15.21 5.23 5.05
CA LYS A 44 -16.25 5.96 5.79
C LYS A 44 -16.11 5.78 7.31
N LYS A 45 -15.84 4.56 7.78
CA LYS A 45 -15.61 4.29 9.21
C LYS A 45 -14.39 5.07 9.72
N LEU A 46 -13.26 5.00 9.01
CA LEU A 46 -12.05 5.74 9.36
C LEU A 46 -12.31 7.27 9.37
N TYR A 47 -13.06 7.78 8.38
CA TYR A 47 -13.44 9.19 8.33
C TYR A 47 -14.20 9.63 9.59
N GLU A 48 -15.23 8.88 10.01
CA GLU A 48 -16.00 9.24 11.21
C GLU A 48 -15.16 9.12 12.49
N SER A 49 -14.25 8.14 12.57
CA SER A 49 -13.30 8.00 13.68
C SER A 49 -12.31 9.17 13.78
N ILE A 50 -11.72 9.62 12.67
CA ILE A 50 -10.81 10.78 12.69
C ILE A 50 -11.59 12.06 12.95
N LYS A 51 -12.80 12.17 12.41
CA LYS A 51 -13.67 13.34 12.61
C LYS A 51 -14.06 13.52 14.08
N SER A 52 -14.32 12.45 14.83
CA SER A 52 -14.67 12.55 16.26
C SER A 52 -13.54 13.14 17.11
N VAL A 53 -12.28 13.02 16.65
CA VAL A 53 -11.09 13.58 17.32
C VAL A 53 -10.51 14.79 16.59
N LYS A 54 -11.23 15.39 15.63
CA LYS A 54 -10.72 16.48 14.77
C LYS A 54 -10.10 17.65 15.55
N SER A 55 -10.69 18.03 16.69
CA SER A 55 -10.19 19.13 17.52
C SER A 55 -8.79 18.88 18.09
N ARG A 56 -8.42 17.61 18.28
CA ARG A 56 -7.18 17.11 18.88
C ARG A 56 -6.19 16.57 17.84
N LEU A 57 -6.50 16.73 16.56
CA LEU A 57 -5.71 16.20 15.47
C LEU A 57 -4.47 17.06 15.24
N PHE A 58 -3.33 16.41 15.09
CA PHE A 58 -2.07 17.03 14.68
C PHE A 58 -1.37 16.16 13.64
N ILE A 59 -0.83 16.82 12.62
CA ILE A 59 -0.11 16.16 11.54
C ILE A 59 1.25 16.86 11.44
N PRO A 60 2.36 16.16 11.75
CA PRO A 60 3.69 16.71 11.56
C PRO A 60 3.88 17.17 10.11
N TYR A 61 4.67 18.22 9.90
CA TYR A 61 4.95 18.72 8.55
C TYR A 61 5.52 17.63 7.66
N ILE A 62 6.44 16.82 8.20
CA ILE A 62 7.08 15.70 7.48
C ILE A 62 6.06 14.65 7.01
N VAL A 63 5.08 14.32 7.87
CA VAL A 63 3.99 13.40 7.52
C VAL A 63 3.12 13.97 6.41
N GLY A 64 2.76 15.26 6.51
CA GLY A 64 2.01 15.94 5.46
C GLY A 64 2.76 15.96 4.13
N LEU A 65 4.08 16.15 4.19
CA LEU A 65 4.96 16.13 3.03
C LEU A 65 4.98 14.74 2.38
N GLU A 66 5.35 13.70 3.13
CA GLU A 66 5.40 12.33 2.64
C GLU A 66 4.07 11.84 2.08
N TYR A 67 2.96 12.20 2.72
CA TYR A 67 1.63 11.88 2.20
C TYR A 67 1.44 12.48 0.80
N ASN A 68 1.74 13.77 0.59
CA ASN A 68 1.57 14.41 -0.70
C ASN A 68 2.47 13.83 -1.79
N PHE A 69 3.70 13.45 -1.45
CA PHE A 69 4.63 12.80 -2.37
C PHE A 69 4.13 11.43 -2.83
N ASN A 70 3.65 10.62 -1.89
CA ASN A 70 3.22 9.25 -2.17
C ASN A 70 1.78 9.16 -2.70
N LYS A 71 0.93 10.14 -2.38
CA LYS A 71 -0.50 10.18 -2.75
C LYS A 71 -0.71 9.94 -4.24
N ARG A 72 0.06 10.60 -5.11
CA ARG A 72 -0.10 10.46 -6.56
C ARG A 72 0.20 9.04 -7.04
N SER A 73 1.24 8.41 -6.50
CA SER A 73 1.58 7.02 -6.83
C SER A 73 0.48 6.06 -6.37
N VAL A 74 -0.06 6.26 -5.15
CA VAL A 74 -1.18 5.44 -4.66
C VAL A 74 -2.40 5.59 -5.55
N ILE A 75 -2.80 6.83 -5.88
CA ILE A 75 -3.94 7.09 -6.78
C ILE A 75 -3.70 6.43 -8.15
N TYR A 76 -2.52 6.63 -8.74
CA TYR A 76 -2.18 6.03 -10.04
C TYR A 76 -2.28 4.50 -10.02
N ASN A 77 -1.79 3.83 -8.98
CA ASN A 77 -1.87 2.38 -8.84
C ASN A 77 -3.31 1.90 -8.72
N LEU A 78 -4.16 2.63 -7.98
CA LEU A 78 -5.58 2.34 -7.86
C LEU A 78 -6.31 2.52 -9.21
N GLU A 79 -6.01 3.60 -9.96
CA GLU A 79 -6.60 3.86 -11.28
C GLU A 79 -6.24 2.79 -12.32
N ASN A 80 -5.06 2.19 -12.20
CA ASN A 80 -4.57 1.19 -13.13
C ASN A 80 -4.72 -0.26 -12.63
N ALA A 81 -5.28 -0.49 -11.43
CA ALA A 81 -5.34 -1.80 -10.80
C ALA A 81 -6.01 -2.86 -11.70
N GLU A 82 -7.18 -2.53 -12.25
CA GLU A 82 -7.92 -3.41 -13.16
C GLU A 82 -7.12 -3.70 -14.44
N LYS A 83 -6.59 -2.65 -15.08
CA LYS A 83 -5.81 -2.78 -16.32
C LYS A 83 -4.56 -3.65 -16.11
N ASP A 84 -3.85 -3.42 -15.03
CA ASP A 84 -2.62 -4.15 -14.69
C ASP A 84 -2.93 -5.59 -14.30
N PHE A 85 -4.01 -5.82 -13.56
CA PHE A 85 -4.51 -7.15 -13.27
C PHE A 85 -4.85 -7.90 -14.55
N ASN A 86 -5.67 -7.31 -15.43
CA ASN A 86 -6.05 -7.89 -16.73
C ASN A 86 -4.83 -8.21 -17.61
N LYS A 87 -3.80 -7.35 -17.60
CA LYS A 87 -2.55 -7.60 -18.31
C LYS A 87 -1.79 -8.81 -17.74
N ARG A 88 -1.59 -8.86 -16.42
CA ARG A 88 -0.90 -9.97 -15.75
C ARG A 88 -1.67 -11.28 -15.94
N TYR A 89 -2.99 -11.22 -15.82
CA TYR A 89 -3.89 -12.33 -16.03
C TYR A 89 -3.76 -12.92 -17.44
N LYS A 90 -3.85 -12.09 -18.49
CA LYS A 90 -3.69 -12.55 -19.88
C LYS A 90 -2.31 -13.17 -20.14
N LYS A 91 -1.28 -12.64 -19.47
CA LYS A 91 0.07 -13.20 -19.55
C LYS A 91 0.15 -14.60 -18.91
N ILE A 92 -0.39 -14.79 -17.71
CA ILE A 92 -0.43 -16.10 -17.03
C ILE A 92 -1.13 -17.14 -17.92
N LEU A 93 -2.25 -16.76 -18.53
CA LEU A 93 -3.00 -17.61 -19.43
C LEU A 93 -2.17 -18.04 -20.65
N SER A 94 -1.55 -17.06 -21.33
CA SER A 94 -0.68 -17.29 -22.48
C SER A 94 0.52 -18.18 -22.13
N ASP A 95 1.21 -17.87 -21.03
CA ASP A 95 2.40 -18.60 -20.58
C ASP A 95 2.05 -20.06 -20.23
N THR A 96 0.87 -20.29 -19.64
CA THR A 96 0.37 -21.63 -19.32
C THR A 96 0.12 -22.47 -20.57
N ILE A 97 -0.58 -21.89 -21.56
CA ILE A 97 -0.85 -22.56 -22.84
C ILE A 97 0.46 -22.85 -23.58
N GLN A 98 1.37 -21.88 -23.63
CA GLN A 98 2.66 -22.04 -24.28
C GLN A 98 3.52 -23.13 -23.61
N LYS A 99 3.55 -23.15 -22.28
CA LYS A 99 4.30 -24.16 -21.53
C LYS A 99 3.75 -25.56 -21.77
N PHE A 100 2.42 -25.73 -21.69
CA PHE A 100 1.77 -26.99 -22.01
C PHE A 100 2.10 -27.46 -23.42
N ASN A 101 1.98 -26.58 -24.43
CA ASN A 101 2.28 -26.92 -25.81
C ASN A 101 3.75 -27.33 -26.00
N THR A 102 4.67 -26.65 -25.31
CA THR A 102 6.11 -26.93 -25.38
C THR A 102 6.41 -28.30 -24.78
N ASP A 103 5.92 -28.58 -23.57
CA ASP A 103 6.12 -29.85 -22.89
C ASP A 103 5.46 -31.00 -23.66
N PHE A 104 4.25 -30.78 -24.19
CA PHE A 104 3.52 -31.77 -24.96
C PHE A 104 4.21 -32.10 -26.31
N ASN A 105 4.87 -31.12 -26.94
CA ASN A 105 5.71 -31.37 -28.11
C ASN A 105 6.92 -32.26 -27.80
N THR A 106 7.43 -32.28 -26.57
CA THR A 106 8.52 -33.20 -26.17
C THR A 106 8.08 -34.66 -26.14
N LEU A 107 6.84 -34.92 -25.69
CA LEU A 107 6.20 -36.23 -25.80
C LEU A 107 6.02 -36.64 -27.28
N GLY A 108 6.00 -35.66 -28.18
CA GLY A 108 5.95 -35.87 -29.61
C GLY A 108 7.20 -36.31 -30.32
N LYS A 109 8.34 -36.27 -29.63
CA LYS A 109 9.58 -36.83 -30.17
C LYS A 109 9.66 -38.35 -30.01
N MET A 110 8.71 -38.97 -29.32
CA MET A 110 8.69 -40.42 -29.02
C MET A 110 7.90 -41.25 -30.05
N VAL A 111 7.13 -40.62 -30.93
CA VAL A 111 6.34 -41.26 -32.00
C VAL A 111 6.51 -40.41 -33.26
N THR A 112 6.66 -41.04 -34.43
CA THR A 112 6.77 -40.35 -35.73
C THR A 112 5.82 -41.00 -36.75
N SER A 113 4.64 -40.44 -36.95
CA SER A 113 3.58 -40.86 -37.87
C SER A 113 2.67 -39.68 -38.27
N ASN A 114 1.99 -39.75 -39.41
CA ASN A 114 1.13 -38.62 -39.84
C ASN A 114 -0.11 -38.43 -38.96
N ASP A 115 -0.66 -39.51 -38.40
CA ASP A 115 -1.88 -39.49 -37.59
C ASP A 115 -1.67 -38.84 -36.21
N GLU A 116 -0.42 -38.79 -35.73
CA GLU A 116 -0.10 -38.20 -34.43
C GLU A 116 -0.29 -36.68 -34.40
N ASN A 117 -0.11 -36.00 -35.54
CA ASN A 117 -0.21 -34.55 -35.62
C ASN A 117 -1.66 -34.11 -35.38
N GLU A 118 -2.63 -34.85 -35.93
CA GLU A 118 -4.05 -34.56 -35.72
C GLU A 118 -4.47 -34.77 -34.27
N VAL A 119 -4.03 -35.88 -33.65
CA VAL A 119 -4.29 -36.16 -32.23
C VAL A 119 -3.66 -35.09 -31.33
N ARG A 120 -2.45 -34.63 -31.67
CA ARG A 120 -1.74 -33.59 -30.91
C ARG A 120 -2.46 -32.26 -30.98
N GLU A 121 -2.82 -31.82 -32.19
CA GLU A 121 -3.53 -30.55 -32.36
C GLU A 121 -4.90 -30.60 -31.68
N LYS A 122 -5.60 -31.75 -31.70
CA LYS A 122 -6.85 -31.93 -30.94
C LYS A 122 -6.65 -31.76 -29.44
N ILE A 123 -5.57 -32.31 -28.87
CA ILE A 123 -5.25 -32.18 -27.44
C ILE A 123 -4.89 -30.73 -27.09
N LYS A 124 -4.00 -30.08 -27.85
CA LYS A 124 -3.62 -28.67 -27.63
C LYS A 124 -4.82 -27.74 -27.73
N LYS A 125 -5.68 -27.95 -28.73
CA LYS A 125 -6.92 -27.20 -28.90
C LYS A 125 -7.85 -27.38 -27.72
N ARG A 126 -8.13 -28.64 -27.33
CA ARG A 126 -8.98 -28.94 -26.17
C ARG A 126 -8.43 -28.31 -24.89
N PHE A 127 -7.12 -28.40 -24.65
CA PHE A 127 -6.48 -27.79 -23.48
C PHE A 127 -6.66 -26.28 -23.49
N SER A 128 -6.33 -25.63 -24.61
CA SER A 128 -6.45 -24.17 -24.76
C SER A 128 -7.89 -23.70 -24.58
N GLU A 129 -8.87 -24.36 -25.20
CA GLU A 129 -10.29 -24.06 -25.06
C GLU A 129 -10.78 -24.25 -23.61
N THR A 130 -10.39 -25.36 -22.97
CA THR A 130 -10.77 -25.65 -21.57
C THR A 130 -10.21 -24.58 -20.63
N ILE A 131 -8.91 -24.30 -20.74
CA ILE A 131 -8.26 -23.30 -19.89
C ILE A 131 -8.83 -21.92 -20.14
N ASN A 132 -9.02 -21.49 -21.39
CA ASN A 132 -9.64 -20.20 -21.70
C ASN A 132 -11.05 -20.09 -21.10
N ALA A 133 -11.89 -21.12 -21.22
CA ALA A 133 -13.24 -21.11 -20.67
C ALA A 133 -13.22 -21.02 -19.14
N THR A 134 -12.42 -21.87 -18.47
CA THR A 134 -12.27 -21.88 -17.02
C THR A 134 -11.75 -20.53 -16.50
N PHE A 135 -10.72 -19.98 -17.14
CA PHE A 135 -10.15 -18.71 -16.74
C PHE A 135 -11.15 -17.56 -16.93
N ASN A 136 -11.84 -17.48 -18.08
CA ASN A 136 -12.83 -16.43 -18.33
C ASN A 136 -14.01 -16.49 -17.35
N SER A 137 -14.45 -17.68 -16.92
CA SER A 137 -15.54 -17.78 -15.92
C SER A 137 -15.17 -17.25 -14.53
N PHE A 138 -13.89 -17.16 -14.17
CA PHE A 138 -13.47 -16.57 -12.89
C PHE A 138 -13.45 -15.04 -12.91
N LEU A 139 -13.36 -14.42 -14.09
CA LEU A 139 -13.26 -12.97 -14.23
C LEU A 139 -14.59 -12.24 -14.06
N ASP A 140 -15.71 -12.95 -14.07
CA ASP A 140 -17.02 -12.34 -14.27
C ASP A 140 -17.53 -11.56 -13.05
N GLU A 141 -17.73 -12.21 -11.90
CA GLU A 141 -18.35 -11.59 -10.72
C GLU A 141 -17.38 -11.36 -9.56
N ASP A 142 -16.67 -12.39 -9.08
CA ASP A 142 -15.81 -12.29 -7.88
C ASP A 142 -14.68 -11.27 -8.03
N ILE A 143 -14.03 -11.25 -9.20
CA ILE A 143 -12.93 -10.30 -9.47
C ILE A 143 -13.47 -8.88 -9.63
N LYS A 144 -14.69 -8.74 -10.17
CA LYS A 144 -15.35 -7.44 -10.29
C LYS A 144 -15.72 -6.90 -8.91
N GLU A 145 -16.23 -7.74 -8.02
CA GLU A 145 -16.47 -7.36 -6.62
C GLU A 145 -15.19 -6.90 -5.92
N GLU A 146 -14.07 -7.61 -6.09
CA GLU A 146 -12.77 -7.21 -5.54
C GLU A 146 -12.29 -5.86 -6.11
N LEU A 147 -12.45 -5.64 -7.42
CA LEU A 147 -12.09 -4.37 -8.05
C LEU A 147 -12.96 -3.19 -7.57
N ASP A 148 -14.24 -3.43 -7.30
CA ASP A 148 -15.15 -2.43 -6.75
C ASP A 148 -14.73 -1.99 -5.34
N LEU A 149 -14.10 -2.87 -4.55
CA LEU A 149 -13.51 -2.52 -3.25
C LEU A 149 -12.32 -1.55 -3.36
N ILE A 150 -11.65 -1.53 -4.51
CA ILE A 150 -10.43 -0.73 -4.77
C ILE A 150 -10.79 0.60 -5.45
N SER A 151 -12.07 0.83 -5.75
CA SER A 151 -12.56 1.99 -6.49
C SER A 151 -12.21 3.35 -5.83
N ILE A 152 -11.84 4.31 -6.68
CA ILE A 152 -11.46 5.66 -6.24
C ILE A 152 -12.71 6.53 -6.14
N ASP A 153 -13.13 6.78 -4.90
CA ASP A 153 -14.04 7.89 -4.60
C ASP A 153 -13.25 9.19 -4.34
N THR A 154 -13.06 9.98 -5.40
CA THR A 154 -12.42 11.31 -5.32
C THR A 154 -13.18 12.29 -4.42
N LYS A 155 -14.50 12.16 -4.28
CA LYS A 155 -15.29 13.02 -3.37
C LYS A 155 -15.00 12.66 -1.92
N SER A 156 -14.97 11.37 -1.59
CA SER A 156 -14.59 10.92 -0.24
C SER A 156 -13.15 11.29 0.12
N ILE A 157 -12.21 11.17 -0.82
CA ILE A 157 -10.82 11.61 -0.60
C ILE A 157 -10.77 13.10 -0.28
N LYS A 158 -11.39 13.95 -1.10
CA LYS A 158 -11.44 15.41 -0.84
C LYS A 158 -12.09 15.74 0.50
N LYS A 159 -13.13 15.00 0.90
CA LYS A 159 -13.79 15.17 2.20
C LYS A 159 -12.85 14.81 3.36
N PHE A 160 -12.06 13.76 3.18
CA PHE A 160 -11.05 13.31 4.13
C PHE A 160 -9.94 14.36 4.29
N GLU A 161 -9.46 14.95 3.19
CA GLU A 161 -8.42 15.99 3.21
C GLU A 161 -8.87 17.27 3.94
N LYS A 162 -10.15 17.62 3.86
CA LYS A 162 -10.74 18.73 4.62
C LYS A 162 -10.75 18.51 6.14
N LEU A 163 -10.54 17.27 6.62
CA LEU A 163 -10.36 17.03 8.06
C LEU A 163 -9.02 17.58 8.56
N TYR A 164 -8.03 17.70 7.66
CA TYR A 164 -6.65 18.06 7.98
C TYR A 164 -6.34 19.54 7.83
N GLU A 165 -7.25 20.30 7.23
CA GLU A 165 -7.11 21.75 7.10
C GLU A 165 -6.88 22.42 8.47
N GLY A 166 -5.78 23.14 8.59
CA GLY A 166 -5.36 23.80 9.82
C GLY A 166 -4.83 22.86 10.92
N ARG A 167 -4.52 21.60 10.58
CA ARG A 167 -3.99 20.58 11.52
C ARG A 167 -2.60 20.09 11.19
N VAL A 168 -2.05 20.54 10.06
CA VAL A 168 -0.67 20.28 9.66
C VAL A 168 0.24 21.30 10.34
N ALA A 169 1.35 20.83 10.92
CA ALA A 169 2.36 21.67 11.52
C ALA A 169 2.99 22.62 10.50
N ASP A 170 3.53 23.72 10.99
CA ASP A 170 4.30 24.65 10.17
C ASP A 170 5.54 23.98 9.57
N LYS A 171 6.01 24.55 8.47
CA LYS A 171 7.20 24.09 7.76
C LYS A 171 8.41 24.08 8.70
N LEU A 172 9.16 22.98 8.67
CA LEU A 172 10.44 22.84 9.38
C LEU A 172 11.53 23.70 8.71
N SER A 173 12.49 24.20 9.48
CA SER A 173 13.72 24.78 8.93
C SER A 173 14.73 23.67 8.61
N GLN A 174 15.62 23.93 7.64
CA GLN A 174 16.74 23.01 7.38
C GLN A 174 17.64 22.86 8.61
N GLU A 175 17.87 23.94 9.36
CA GLU A 175 18.66 23.91 10.60
C GLU A 175 18.09 22.92 11.61
N TRP A 176 16.76 22.90 11.81
CA TRP A 176 16.12 21.96 12.72
C TRP A 176 16.28 20.51 12.26
N ILE A 177 16.18 20.27 10.94
CA ILE A 177 16.40 18.94 10.35
C ILE A 177 17.85 18.50 10.57
N ASP A 178 18.82 19.36 10.28
CA ASP A 178 20.25 19.07 10.42
C ASP A 178 20.61 18.71 11.88
N ASP A 179 20.01 19.42 12.85
CA ASP A 179 20.21 19.14 14.28
C ASP A 179 19.66 17.76 14.69
N ILE A 180 18.46 17.40 14.22
CA ILE A 180 17.84 16.09 14.50
C ILE A 180 18.60 14.95 13.80
N GLU A 181 19.09 15.17 12.59
CA GLU A 181 19.90 14.18 11.89
C GLU A 181 21.22 13.91 12.60
N LYS A 182 21.86 14.95 13.14
CA LYS A 182 23.07 14.81 13.94
C LYS A 182 22.83 13.96 15.20
N GLU A 183 21.72 14.17 15.90
CA GLU A 183 21.30 13.29 17.00
C GLU A 183 20.98 11.87 16.50
N GLY A 184 20.39 11.76 15.31
CA GLY A 184 20.18 10.50 14.60
C GLY A 184 21.46 9.70 14.41
N GLU A 185 22.52 10.33 13.91
CA GLU A 185 23.83 9.70 13.71
C GLU A 185 24.41 9.14 15.01
N GLU A 186 24.28 9.89 16.12
CA GLU A 186 24.67 9.41 17.44
C GLU A 186 23.85 8.20 17.88
N ARG A 187 22.52 8.20 17.65
CA ARG A 187 21.65 7.06 17.94
C ARG A 187 22.03 5.83 17.11
N TYR A 188 22.31 6.01 15.83
CA TYR A 188 22.77 4.96 14.93
C TYR A 188 24.09 4.34 15.40
N ALA A 189 25.08 5.17 15.72
CA ALA A 189 26.39 4.70 16.19
C ALA A 189 26.28 3.87 17.48
N ASN A 190 25.28 4.17 18.32
CA ASN A 190 25.06 3.50 19.60
C ASN A 190 23.99 2.39 19.55
N ASN A 191 23.47 2.04 18.37
CA ASN A 191 22.39 1.07 18.18
C ASN A 191 21.12 1.40 18.99
N VAL A 192 20.82 2.69 19.14
CA VAL A 192 19.69 3.21 19.92
C VAL A 192 18.54 3.55 18.97
N PRO A 193 17.31 3.04 19.20
CA PRO A 193 16.14 3.46 18.44
C PRO A 193 15.65 4.86 18.87
N PRO A 194 14.80 5.54 18.07
CA PRO A 194 14.32 5.14 16.74
C PRO A 194 15.39 5.36 15.66
N GLY A 195 15.21 4.74 14.49
CA GLY A 195 16.11 4.89 13.34
C GLY A 195 17.09 3.73 13.17
N TYR A 196 17.83 3.30 14.20
CA TYR A 196 18.92 2.32 14.06
C TYR A 196 18.65 1.10 13.15
N MET A 197 17.46 0.49 13.24
CA MET A 197 17.13 -0.71 12.45
C MET A 197 16.81 -0.42 10.97
N ASP A 198 16.79 0.85 10.55
CA ASP A 198 16.62 1.29 9.17
C ASP A 198 17.93 1.76 8.53
N SER A 199 19.09 1.42 9.12
CA SER A 199 20.44 1.83 8.64
C SER A 199 20.68 1.54 7.17
N ASP A 200 20.08 0.46 6.67
CA ASP A 200 20.30 -0.04 5.32
C ASP A 200 19.50 0.74 4.26
N LYS A 201 18.66 1.70 4.67
CA LYS A 201 17.82 2.52 3.77
C LYS A 201 18.40 3.94 3.64
N SER A 202 19.37 4.14 2.75
CA SER A 202 19.95 5.47 2.49
C SER A 202 19.12 6.30 1.50
N ASP A 203 17.87 6.61 1.85
CA ASP A 203 17.01 7.45 1.01
C ASP A 203 17.12 8.92 1.43
N ILE A 204 17.90 9.70 0.67
CA ILE A 204 17.94 11.16 0.80
C ILE A 204 16.76 11.75 0.05
N PHE A 205 15.97 12.53 0.77
CA PHE A 205 14.84 13.27 0.24
C PHE A 205 15.20 14.74 0.07
N ASN A 206 14.72 15.35 -1.02
CA ASN A 206 14.89 16.77 -1.30
C ASN A 206 13.54 17.38 -1.72
N PHE A 207 13.14 18.46 -1.07
CA PHE A 207 11.96 19.25 -1.44
C PHE A 207 12.22 20.74 -1.22
N HIS A 208 12.33 21.48 -2.33
CA HIS A 208 12.75 22.88 -2.34
C HIS A 208 14.07 23.09 -1.59
N ASP A 209 14.01 23.75 -0.45
CA ASP A 209 15.07 24.12 0.49
C ASP A 209 15.25 23.11 1.62
N LEU A 210 14.45 22.03 1.66
CA LEU A 210 14.56 20.97 2.65
C LEU A 210 15.24 19.74 2.08
N LYS A 211 16.21 19.21 2.80
CA LYS A 211 16.89 17.95 2.55
C LYS A 211 16.92 17.16 3.85
N TYR A 212 16.46 15.90 3.80
CA TYR A 212 16.53 15.01 4.95
C TYR A 212 16.70 13.54 4.57
N GLN A 213 17.19 12.73 5.50
CA GLN A 213 17.43 11.30 5.40
C GLN A 213 16.25 10.54 6.02
N LYS A 214 15.55 9.74 5.22
CA LYS A 214 14.33 9.04 5.66
C LYS A 214 14.57 8.04 6.79
N ASN A 215 15.78 7.54 6.94
CA ASN A 215 16.14 6.55 7.95
C ASN A 215 16.50 7.18 9.31
N MET A 216 16.63 8.52 9.41
CA MET A 216 17.06 9.18 10.65
C MET A 216 15.96 9.32 11.72
N GLY A 217 14.76 8.77 11.48
CA GLY A 217 13.68 8.74 12.46
C GLY A 217 13.21 10.14 12.86
N ILE A 218 13.01 11.00 11.85
CA ILE A 218 12.50 12.38 11.94
C ILE A 218 10.98 12.39 12.12
#